data_AF-A0AAE1ZLG3-F1
#
_entry.id   AF-A0AAE1ZLG3-F1
#
_cell.length_a   1.000
_cell.length_b   1.000
_cell.length_c   1.000
_cell.angle_alpha   90.00
_cell.angle_beta   90.00
_cell.angle_gamma   90.00
#
_symmetry.space_group_name_H-M   'P 1'
#
loop_
_entity.id
_entity.type
_entity.pdbx_description
1 polymer ?
#
loop_
_entity_poly.entity_id
_entity_poly.type
_entity_poly.pdbx_seq_one_letter_code
_entity_poly.pdbx_strand_id
1 'polypeptide(L)' 'MQVLFKRICEQFSAMFRRKAFLHWYTSEGMDEMEFTEAESNMNDLVSEYQQYQDATVDDENDSDIEGIEEV' A
#
# COMPACT_ATOMS: atom_id res chain seq x y z
N MET A 1 1.56 -5.79 8.96
CA MET A 1 0.60 -6.02 7.85
C MET A 1 1.04 -5.34 6.56
N GLN A 2 1.48 -4.09 6.59
CA GLN A 2 1.95 -3.36 5.41
C GLN A 2 3.10 -4.02 4.64
N VAL A 3 4.11 -4.56 5.33
CA VAL A 3 5.26 -5.21 4.66
C VAL A 3 4.81 -6.37 3.76
N LEU A 4 3.74 -7.08 4.17
CA LEU A 4 3.17 -8.15 3.38
C LEU A 4 2.52 -7.62 2.11
N PHE A 5 1.65 -6.61 2.23
CA PHE A 5 0.97 -6.01 1.08
C PHE A 5 1.95 -5.34 0.12
N LYS A 6 2.93 -4.59 0.63
CA LYS A 6 3.99 -3.97 -0.18
C LYS A 6 4.77 -5.00 -0.99
N ARG A 7 5.13 -6.14 -0.37
CA ARG A 7 5.83 -7.23 -1.09
C ARG A 7 4.96 -7.85 -2.19
N ILE A 8 3.66 -7.99 -1.95
CA ILE A 8 2.71 -8.51 -2.94
C ILE A 8 2.58 -7.52 -4.10
N CYS A 9 2.40 -6.22 -3.83
CA CYS A 9 2.39 -5.17 -4.85
C CYS A 9 3.65 -5.21 -5.71
N GLU A 10 4.83 -5.22 -5.08
CA GLU A 10 6.12 -5.23 -5.80
C GLU A 10 6.27 -6.45 -6.74
N GLN A 11 5.86 -7.64 -6.26
CA GLN A 11 5.88 -8.86 -7.08
C GLN A 11 4.87 -8.77 -8.23
N PHE A 12 3.66 -8.29 -7.94
CA PHE A 12 2.62 -8.07 -8.95
C PHE A 12 3.11 -7.10 -10.03
N SER A 13 3.59 -5.91 -9.66
CA SER A 13 4.09 -4.91 -10.61
C SER A 13 5.23 -5.47 -11.48
N ALA A 14 6.12 -6.27 -10.89
CA ALA A 14 7.23 -6.89 -11.62
C ALA A 14 6.76 -7.92 -12.66
N MET A 15 5.69 -8.66 -12.37
CA MET A 15 5.09 -9.65 -13.27
C MET A 15 4.23 -8.98 -14.34
N PHE A 16 3.38 -8.03 -13.94
CA PHE A 16 2.47 -7.28 -14.82
C PHE A 16 3.24 -6.47 -15.86
N ARG A 17 4.34 -5.80 -15.46
CA ARG A 17 5.24 -5.09 -16.40
C ARG A 17 5.84 -6.00 -17.47
N ARG A 18 6.04 -7.28 -17.15
CA ARG A 18 6.54 -8.29 -18.10
C ARG A 18 5.43 -8.99 -18.88
N LYS A 19 4.16 -8.59 -18.65
CA LYS A 19 2.96 -9.28 -19.15
C LYS A 19 2.97 -10.78 -18.87
N ALA A 20 3.61 -11.20 -17.77
CA ALA A 20 3.74 -12.60 -17.43
C ALA A 20 2.38 -13.16 -17.00
N PHE A 21 1.97 -14.28 -17.61
CA PHE A 21 0.70 -14.99 -17.33
C PHE A 21 -0.60 -14.20 -17.62
N LEU A 22 -0.51 -12.98 -18.16
CA LEU A 22 -1.66 -12.11 -18.40
C LEU A 22 -2.70 -12.72 -19.35
N HIS A 23 -2.25 -13.48 -20.35
CA HIS A 23 -3.12 -14.09 -21.36
C HIS A 23 -4.17 -15.05 -20.78
N TRP A 24 -3.91 -15.70 -19.64
CA TRP A 24 -4.89 -16.60 -19.01
C TRP A 24 -6.10 -15.84 -18.49
N TYR A 25 -5.96 -14.56 -18.15
CA TYR A 25 -7.04 -13.73 -17.64
C TYR A 25 -7.74 -12.99 -18.79
N THR A 26 -6.96 -12.44 -19.72
CA THR A 26 -7.55 -11.73 -20.87
C THR A 26 -8.28 -12.65 -21.85
N SER A 27 -7.89 -13.93 -21.93
CA SER A 27 -8.60 -14.93 -22.73
C SER A 27 -9.97 -15.30 -22.15
N GLU A 28 -10.18 -15.06 -20.85
CA GLU A 28 -11.49 -15.23 -20.18
C GLU A 28 -12.35 -13.95 -20.26
N GLY A 29 -11.89 -12.91 -20.96
CA GLY A 29 -12.63 -11.67 -21.23
C GLY A 29 -12.29 -10.49 -20.31
N MET A 30 -11.27 -10.62 -19.45
CA MET A 30 -10.78 -9.52 -18.59
C MET A 30 -9.99 -8.49 -19.41
N ASP A 31 -10.14 -7.20 -19.11
CA ASP A 31 -9.37 -6.13 -19.74
C ASP A 31 -8.01 -5.93 -19.01
N GLU A 32 -6.94 -5.62 -19.74
CA GLU A 32 -5.64 -5.29 -19.13
C GLU A 32 -5.75 -4.06 -18.21
N MET A 33 -6.67 -3.12 -18.48
CA MET A 33 -6.91 -1.95 -17.64
C MET A 33 -7.42 -2.32 -16.25
N GLU A 34 -8.19 -3.41 -16.11
CA GLU A 34 -8.70 -3.88 -14.81
C GLU A 34 -7.55 -4.27 -13.86
N PHE A 35 -6.42 -4.74 -14.38
CA PHE A 35 -5.22 -5.00 -13.58
C PHE A 35 -4.57 -3.71 -13.06
N THR A 36 -4.59 -2.66 -13.87
CA THR A 36 -4.05 -1.34 -13.49
C THR A 36 -4.93 -0.70 -12.42
N GLU A 37 -6.25 -0.82 -12.55
CA GLU A 37 -7.20 -0.35 -11.55
C GLU A 37 -7.04 -1.10 -10.22
N ALA A 38 -6.93 -2.44 -10.27
CA ALA A 38 -6.70 -3.25 -9.07
C ALA A 38 -5.37 -2.91 -8.37
N GLU A 39 -4.32 -2.65 -9.13
CA GLU A 39 -3.02 -2.20 -8.59
C GLU A 39 -3.14 -0.85 -7.88
N SER A 40 -3.85 0.12 -8.49
CA SER A 40 -4.11 1.43 -7.87
C SER A 40 -4.88 1.27 -6.56
N ASN A 41 -5.99 0.53 -6.58
CA ASN A 41 -6.81 0.30 -5.40
C ASN A 41 -6.01 -0.33 -4.24
N MET A 42 -5.09 -1.25 -4.55
CA MET A 42 -4.23 -1.86 -3.54
C MET A 42 -3.21 -0.86 -2.98
N ASN A 43 -2.62 -0.01 -3.82
CA ASN A 43 -1.68 1.02 -3.39
C ASN A 43 -2.35 2.10 -2.53
N ASP A 44 -3.58 2.49 -2.89
CA ASP A 44 -4.37 3.45 -2.12
C ASP A 44 -4.67 2.89 -0.73
N LEU A 45 -5.11 1.64 -0.64
CA LEU A 45 -5.34 0.95 0.64
C LEU A 45 -4.08 0.91 1.51
N VAL A 46 -2.92 0.54 0.93
CA VAL A 46 -1.65 0.52 1.67
C VAL A 46 -1.29 1.92 2.17
N SER A 47 -1.54 2.95 1.37
CA SER A 47 -1.26 4.35 1.72
C SER A 47 -2.17 4.86 2.84
N GLU A 48 -3.46 4.50 2.83
CA GLU A 48 -4.39 4.82 3.93
C GLU A 48 -3.92 4.19 5.26
N TYR A 49 -3.54 2.92 5.25
CA TYR A 49 -2.99 2.26 6.45
C TYR A 49 -1.67 2.87 6.93
N GLN A 50 -0.88 3.46 6.04
CA GLN A 50 0.33 4.20 6.40
C GLN A 50 -0.03 5.49 7.12
N GLN A 51 -0.95 6.26 6.55
CA GLN A 51 -1.40 7.53 7.14
C GLN A 51 -1.97 7.35 8.55
N TYR A 52 -2.79 6.32 8.78
CA TYR A 52 -3.33 6.07 10.12
C TYR A 52 -2.26 5.68 11.15
N GLN A 53 -1.23 4.93 10.75
CA GLN A 53 -0.11 4.59 11.62
C GLN A 53 0.74 5.82 11.95
N ASP A 54 1.07 6.63 10.94
CA ASP A 54 1.88 7.82 11.15
C ASP A 54 1.14 8.86 12.02
N ALA A 55 -0.17 9.00 11.82
CA ALA A 55 -1.01 9.89 12.64
C ALA A 55 -1.13 9.43 14.11
N THR A 56 -1.08 8.13 14.40
CA THR A 56 -1.08 7.63 15.79
C THR A 56 0.27 7.82 16.47
N VAL A 57 1.36 7.76 15.71
CA VAL A 57 2.71 8.00 16.23
C VAL A 57 2.93 9.48 16.53
N ASP A 58 2.37 10.39 15.73
CA ASP A 58 2.48 11.85 15.96
C ASP A 58 1.73 12.30 17.23
N ASP A 59 0.55 11.74 17.51
CA ASP A 59 -0.23 12.01 18.73
C ASP A 59 0.44 11.47 20.02
N GLU A 60 1.15 10.34 19.95
CA GLU A 60 1.87 9.81 21.11
C GLU A 60 3.13 10.63 21.43
N ASN A 61 3.82 11.18 20.42
CA ASN A 61 5.09 11.88 20.58
C ASN A 61 4.94 13.33 21.10
N ASP A 62 3.75 13.93 20.99
CA ASP A 62 3.45 15.27 21.55
C ASP A 62 3.13 15.22 23.06
N SER A 63 2.78 14.03 23.59
CA SER A 63 2.43 13.86 25.02
C SER A 63 3.63 13.75 25.97
N ASP A 64 4.84 13.51 25.44
CA ASP A 64 6.07 13.35 26.24
C ASP A 64 6.90 14.63 26.38
N ILE A 65 6.52 15.75 25.72
CA ILE A 65 7.32 17.00 25.68
C ILE A 65 6.88 18.03 26.73
N GLU A 66 5.64 18.01 27.24
CA GLU A 66 5.13 19.03 28.17
C GLU A 66 5.60 18.87 29.65
N GLY A 67 6.41 17.86 29.98
CA GLY A 67 6.77 17.54 31.38
C GLY A 67 8.11 18.07 31.92
N ILE A 68 8.92 18.82 31.14
CA ILE A 68 10.33 19.13 31.48
C ILE A 68 10.63 20.63 31.69
N GLU A 69 9.63 21.51 31.76
CA GLU A 69 9.86 22.94 32.11
C GLU A 69 9.27 23.33 33.47
N GLU A 70 9.89 22.89 34.57
CA GLU A 70 9.97 23.67 35.82
C GLU A 70 11.03 23.04 36.76
N VAL A 71 12.25 23.61 36.77
CA VAL A 71 13.27 23.45 37.83
C VAL A 71 13.74 24.83 38.27
#